data_AF-A0A077LST3-F1
#
_entry.id   AF-A0A077LST3-F1
#
_cell.length_a   1.000
_cell.length_b   1.000
_cell.length_c   1.000
_cell.angle_alpha   90.00
_cell.angle_beta   90.00
_cell.angle_gamma   90.00
#
_symmetry.space_group_name_H-M   'P 1'
#
loop_
_entity.id
_entity.type
_entity.pdbx_description
1 polymer ?
#
loop_
_entity_poly.entity_id
_entity_poly.type
_entity_poly.pdbx_seq_one_letter_code
_entity_poly.pdbx_strand_id
1 'polypeptide(L)'
;MSVYGGAGDAYRDTTKWMAASVPLATLVAAGVALGPRVVQSVQTASSVSGWVGGHWLVLLCGAAVVGAVAWVLATGARVLSAGPSLPVELVKDPDGAVGKAIGDGVALPYYGGAPSFYADLDAWLEDIEAPDADPAMPDSRLDRLVPSLVAIGEWSALHEIEVAYKDFRRAFGLGVLCIVLAILVAPVQLPSGPAVTAPTPVTVEVGQAGADDLWSKTGCTDPMMSTFTAVAGTWDAPVLAVDGPDCPIGATWVPSRTDADVRPVRDAAVPASGR
;
A
#
# COMPACT_ATOMS: atom_id res chain seq x y z
N MET A 1 25.47 -24.03 15.64
CA MET A 1 24.52 -23.16 14.93
C MET A 1 23.57 -24.06 14.18
N SER A 2 22.27 -23.94 14.41
CA SER A 2 21.25 -24.71 13.70
C SER A 2 21.15 -24.25 12.24
N VAL A 3 21.07 -25.20 11.31
CA VAL A 3 20.84 -24.94 9.88
C VAL A 3 19.49 -24.24 9.66
N TYR A 4 18.50 -24.52 10.51
CA TYR A 4 17.15 -23.96 10.45
C TYR A 4 17.10 -22.49 10.90
N GLY A 5 17.94 -22.11 11.87
CA GLY A 5 18.08 -20.72 12.32
C GLY A 5 18.59 -19.78 11.21
N GLY A 6 19.63 -20.19 10.48
CA GLY A 6 20.20 -19.38 9.39
C GLY A 6 19.24 -19.18 8.21
N ALA A 7 18.40 -20.17 7.91
CA ALA A 7 17.38 -20.05 6.87
C ALA A 7 16.22 -19.13 7.31
N GLY A 8 15.77 -19.25 8.57
CA GLY A 8 14.74 -18.37 9.14
C GLY A 8 15.15 -16.89 9.16
N ASP A 9 16.41 -16.61 9.50
CA ASP A 9 16.96 -15.25 9.52
C ASP A 9 16.97 -14.60 8.13
N ALA A 10 17.30 -15.36 7.07
CA ALA A 10 17.26 -14.85 5.70
C ALA A 10 15.86 -14.42 5.26
N TYR A 11 14.81 -15.18 5.62
CA TYR A 11 13.41 -14.80 5.34
C TYR A 11 13.00 -13.54 6.10
N ARG A 12 13.39 -13.45 7.38
CA ARG A 12 13.11 -12.30 8.24
C ARG A 12 13.80 -11.04 7.73
N ASP A 13 15.07 -11.11 7.35
CA ASP A 13 15.82 -9.96 6.84
C ASP A 13 15.30 -9.48 5.50
N THR A 14 14.96 -10.41 4.59
CA THR A 14 14.30 -10.06 3.33
C THR A 14 12.96 -9.36 3.57
N THR A 15 12.16 -9.87 4.52
CA THR A 15 10.87 -9.27 4.88
C THR A 15 11.04 -7.87 5.48
N LYS A 16 12.01 -7.66 6.39
CA LYS A 16 12.32 -6.34 6.95
C LYS A 16 12.65 -5.34 5.84
N TRP A 17 13.53 -5.73 4.92
CA TRP A 17 13.97 -4.84 3.85
C TRP A 17 12.81 -4.47 2.92
N MET A 18 12.02 -5.46 2.48
CA MET A 18 10.86 -5.21 1.60
C MET A 18 9.77 -4.40 2.29
N ALA A 19 9.44 -4.71 3.54
CA ALA A 19 8.41 -4.02 4.31
C ALA A 19 8.82 -2.58 4.67
N ALA A 20 10.12 -2.29 4.82
CA ALA A 20 10.61 -0.95 5.11
C ALA A 20 10.70 -0.08 3.85
N SER A 21 11.33 -0.58 2.78
CA SER A 21 11.67 0.24 1.62
C SER A 21 10.49 0.49 0.68
N VAL A 22 9.66 -0.52 0.44
CA VAL A 22 8.67 -0.46 -0.64
C VAL A 22 7.46 0.39 -0.27
N PRO A 23 6.80 0.23 0.89
CA PRO A 23 5.70 1.12 1.27
C PRO A 23 6.12 2.60 1.28
N LEU A 24 7.30 2.90 1.82
CA LEU A 24 7.80 4.27 1.91
C LEU A 24 8.08 4.86 0.52
N ALA A 25 8.80 4.14 -0.34
CA ALA A 25 9.04 4.57 -1.71
C ALA A 25 7.73 4.76 -2.50
N THR A 26 6.75 3.90 -2.27
CA THR A 26 5.48 3.96 -3.00
C THR A 26 4.60 5.12 -2.54
N LEU A 27 4.56 5.41 -1.24
CA LEU A 27 3.87 6.59 -0.70
C LEU A 27 4.53 7.89 -1.17
N VAL A 28 5.86 7.95 -1.21
CA VAL A 28 6.61 9.09 -1.76
C VAL A 28 6.29 9.27 -3.24
N ALA A 29 6.36 8.20 -4.03
CA ALA A 29 6.06 8.24 -5.46
C ALA A 29 4.61 8.68 -5.74
N ALA A 30 3.64 8.14 -4.99
CA ALA A 30 2.24 8.53 -5.08
C ALA A 30 2.05 10.01 -4.71
N GLY A 31 2.70 10.48 -3.64
CA GLY A 31 2.68 11.87 -3.23
C GLY A 31 3.26 12.82 -4.29
N VAL A 32 4.38 12.47 -4.91
CA VAL A 32 4.99 13.27 -5.98
C VAL A 32 4.15 13.26 -7.25
N ALA A 33 3.60 12.10 -7.63
CA ALA A 33 2.85 11.95 -8.88
C ALA A 33 1.43 12.55 -8.82
N LEU A 34 0.74 12.38 -7.69
CA LEU A 34 -0.67 12.76 -7.54
C LEU A 34 -0.88 13.98 -6.65
N GLY A 35 0.02 14.23 -5.68
CA GLY A 35 -0.14 15.27 -4.66
C GLY A 35 -0.47 16.65 -5.22
N PRO A 36 0.32 17.20 -6.16
CA PRO A 36 0.02 18.51 -6.74
C PRO A 36 -1.37 18.60 -7.39
N ARG A 37 -1.81 17.53 -8.06
CA ARG A 37 -3.12 17.47 -8.75
C ARG A 37 -4.27 17.36 -7.75
N VAL A 38 -4.08 16.57 -6.70
CA VAL A 38 -5.06 16.45 -5.60
C VAL A 38 -5.22 17.79 -4.88
N VAL A 39 -4.11 18.45 -4.51
CA VAL A 39 -4.14 19.77 -3.85
C VAL A 39 -4.84 20.80 -4.71
N GLN A 40 -4.50 20.86 -6.00
CA GLN A 40 -5.17 21.76 -6.93
C GLN A 40 -6.68 21.47 -6.99
N SER A 41 -7.08 20.21 -7.17
CA SER A 41 -8.51 19.85 -7.26
C SER A 41 -9.31 20.21 -6.00
N VAL A 42 -8.69 20.12 -4.82
CA VAL A 42 -9.32 20.48 -3.54
C VAL A 42 -9.47 21.99 -3.41
N GLN A 43 -8.44 22.76 -3.79
CA GLN A 43 -8.47 24.23 -3.74
C GLN A 43 -9.51 24.84 -4.67
N THR A 44 -9.85 24.15 -5.75
CA THR A 44 -10.81 24.63 -6.76
C THR A 44 -12.24 24.18 -6.45
N ALA A 45 -12.44 23.34 -5.44
CA ALA A 45 -13.76 22.87 -5.08
C ALA A 45 -14.54 23.91 -4.27
N SER A 46 -15.83 24.07 -4.60
CA SER A 46 -16.75 24.97 -3.90
C SER A 46 -17.09 24.49 -2.48
N SER A 47 -16.99 23.19 -2.22
CA SER A 47 -17.25 22.56 -0.93
C SER A 47 -16.59 21.19 -0.86
N VAL A 48 -16.30 20.72 0.35
CA VAL A 48 -15.71 19.39 0.59
C VAL A 48 -16.63 18.28 0.10
N SER A 49 -17.94 18.37 0.33
CA SER A 49 -18.92 17.37 -0.12
C SER A 49 -19.01 17.30 -1.65
N GLY A 50 -18.99 18.45 -2.33
CA GLY A 50 -18.94 18.52 -3.79
C GLY A 50 -17.66 17.90 -4.35
N TRP A 51 -16.51 18.16 -3.71
CA TRP A 51 -15.25 17.55 -4.11
C TRP A 51 -15.28 16.02 -3.96
N VAL A 52 -15.72 15.52 -2.80
CA VAL A 52 -15.85 14.09 -2.51
C VAL A 52 -16.76 13.41 -3.53
N GLY A 53 -17.90 14.02 -3.86
CA GLY A 53 -18.83 13.50 -4.86
C GLY A 53 -18.22 13.43 -6.26
N GLY A 54 -17.46 14.45 -6.66
CA GLY A 54 -16.79 14.50 -7.97
C GLY A 54 -15.53 13.64 -8.09
N HIS A 55 -14.85 13.36 -6.97
CA HIS A 55 -13.53 12.72 -6.93
C HIS A 55 -13.51 11.44 -6.07
N TRP A 56 -14.64 10.73 -5.98
CA TRP A 56 -14.76 9.52 -5.14
C TRP A 56 -13.80 8.39 -5.54
N LEU A 57 -13.40 8.27 -6.82
CA LEU A 57 -12.40 7.28 -7.24
C LEU A 57 -11.02 7.61 -6.68
N VAL A 58 -10.68 8.90 -6.56
CA VAL A 58 -9.41 9.32 -5.93
C VAL A 58 -9.37 8.87 -4.48
N LEU A 59 -10.48 8.99 -3.76
CA LEU A 59 -10.61 8.52 -2.38
C LEU A 59 -10.51 6.99 -2.27
N LEU A 60 -11.18 6.26 -3.16
CA LEU A 60 -11.05 4.80 -3.20
C LEU A 60 -9.64 4.35 -3.54
N CYS A 61 -8.98 5.01 -4.49
CA CYS A 61 -7.58 4.75 -4.82
C CYS A 61 -6.67 5.01 -3.61
N GLY A 62 -6.87 6.12 -2.90
CA GLY A 62 -6.15 6.43 -1.67
C GLY A 62 -6.36 5.37 -0.58
N ALA A 63 -7.60 4.96 -0.34
CA ALA A 63 -7.94 3.91 0.61
C ALA A 63 -7.34 2.56 0.21
N ALA A 64 -7.33 2.22 -1.08
CA ALA A 64 -6.72 1.00 -1.61
C ALA A 64 -5.20 1.00 -1.40
N VAL A 65 -4.52 2.14 -1.60
CA VAL A 65 -3.08 2.28 -1.33
C VAL A 65 -2.77 2.07 0.16
N VAL A 66 -3.50 2.76 1.04
CA VAL A 66 -3.31 2.63 2.50
C VAL A 66 -3.60 1.21 2.97
N GLY A 67 -4.70 0.62 2.49
CA GLY A 67 -5.09 -0.76 2.81
C GLY A 67 -4.06 -1.78 2.33
N ALA A 68 -3.53 -1.62 1.11
CA ALA A 68 -2.48 -2.49 0.58
C ALA A 68 -1.19 -2.40 1.41
N VAL A 69 -0.76 -1.18 1.77
CA VAL A 69 0.40 -0.97 2.65
C VAL A 69 0.17 -1.62 4.01
N ALA A 70 -0.98 -1.38 4.65
CA ALA A 70 -1.30 -1.98 5.94
C ALA A 70 -1.32 -3.52 5.88
N TRP A 71 -1.85 -4.10 4.79
CA TRP A 71 -1.88 -5.54 4.61
C TRP A 71 -0.48 -6.15 4.43
N VAL A 72 0.40 -5.51 3.65
CA VAL A 72 1.80 -5.92 3.50
C VAL A 72 2.54 -5.83 4.83
N LEU A 73 2.36 -4.75 5.60
CA LEU A 73 2.98 -4.60 6.92
C LEU A 73 2.46 -5.63 7.92
N ALA A 74 1.16 -5.90 7.94
CA ALA A 74 0.55 -6.88 8.83
C ALA A 74 1.04 -8.31 8.55
N THR A 75 1.14 -8.68 7.26
CA THR A 75 1.68 -10.00 6.87
C THR A 75 3.19 -10.08 7.10
N GLY A 76 3.94 -8.99 6.87
CA GLY A 76 5.36 -8.92 7.21
C GLY A 76 5.61 -9.07 8.71
N ALA A 77 4.79 -8.44 9.55
CA ALA A 77 4.87 -8.57 11.00
C ALA A 77 4.70 -10.03 11.47
N ARG A 78 3.83 -10.82 10.82
CA ARG A 78 3.66 -12.24 11.12
C ARG A 78 4.93 -13.05 10.88
N VAL A 79 5.66 -12.77 9.79
CA VAL A 79 6.97 -13.41 9.53
C VAL A 79 7.97 -13.07 10.63
N LEU A 80 7.95 -11.83 11.13
CA LEU A 80 8.84 -11.36 12.18
C LEU A 80 8.44 -11.87 13.58
N SER A 81 7.17 -12.20 13.81
CA SER A 81 6.70 -12.72 15.09
C SER A 81 6.69 -14.24 15.20
N ALA A 82 6.84 -14.99 14.10
CA ALA A 82 6.81 -16.46 14.09
C ALA A 82 8.00 -17.06 14.86
N GLY A 83 7.77 -17.52 16.10
CA GLY A 83 8.81 -18.06 16.98
C GLY A 83 8.77 -19.58 17.06
N PRO A 84 9.75 -20.19 17.75
CA PRO A 84 9.71 -21.63 18.02
C PRO A 84 8.55 -21.96 18.96
N SER A 85 7.69 -22.88 18.55
CA SER A 85 6.61 -23.44 19.37
C SER A 85 7.20 -24.34 20.44
N LEU A 86 6.59 -24.37 21.63
CA LEU A 86 7.11 -25.20 22.72
C LEU A 86 6.97 -26.69 22.36
N PRO A 87 7.90 -27.56 22.77
CA PRO A 87 7.80 -29.01 22.52
C PRO A 87 6.46 -29.62 22.96
N VAL A 88 5.89 -29.12 24.06
CA VAL A 88 4.59 -29.57 24.57
C VAL A 88 3.42 -29.15 23.67
N GLU A 89 3.53 -28.04 22.96
CA GLU A 89 2.52 -27.54 22.02
C GLU A 89 2.57 -28.36 20.73
N LEU A 90 3.77 -28.69 20.26
CA LEU A 90 4.00 -29.52 19.07
C LEU A 90 3.44 -30.94 19.21
N VAL A 91 3.59 -31.54 20.39
CA VAL A 91 3.06 -32.88 20.69
C VAL A 91 1.54 -32.88 20.81
N LYS A 92 0.96 -31.77 21.28
CA LYS A 92 -0.50 -31.62 21.46
C LYS A 92 -1.20 -31.03 20.23
N ASP A 93 -0.45 -30.71 19.18
CA ASP A 93 -0.99 -30.07 17.98
C ASP A 93 -1.98 -31.02 17.25
N PRO A 94 -3.27 -30.67 17.17
CA PRO A 94 -4.27 -31.49 16.49
C PRO A 94 -4.01 -31.60 14.97
N ASP A 95 -3.25 -30.67 14.39
CA ASP A 95 -2.91 -30.66 12.96
C ASP A 95 -1.69 -31.57 12.66
N GLY A 96 -1.08 -32.16 13.70
CA GLY A 96 -0.08 -33.21 13.56
C GLY A 96 1.32 -32.73 13.16
N ALA A 97 1.78 -31.58 13.66
CA ALA A 97 3.13 -31.06 13.40
C ALA A 97 4.25 -32.10 13.54
N VAL A 98 4.23 -32.93 14.59
CA VAL A 98 5.20 -34.01 14.81
C VAL A 98 5.16 -35.04 13.68
N GLY A 99 3.96 -35.45 13.26
CA GLY A 99 3.80 -36.42 12.18
C GLY A 99 4.28 -35.86 10.84
N LYS A 100 4.02 -34.59 10.58
CA LYS A 100 4.49 -33.88 9.39
C LYS A 100 6.01 -33.73 9.39
N ALA A 101 6.62 -33.35 10.52
CA ALA A 101 8.06 -33.23 10.66
C ALA A 101 8.79 -34.57 10.42
N ILE A 102 8.26 -35.67 10.96
CA ILE A 102 8.82 -37.02 10.73
C ILE A 102 8.61 -37.45 9.28
N GLY A 103 7.46 -37.12 8.67
CA GLY A 103 7.21 -37.33 7.25
C GLY A 103 8.20 -36.58 6.34
N ASP A 104 8.62 -35.38 6.75
CA ASP A 104 9.67 -34.59 6.10
C ASP A 104 11.10 -35.05 6.45
N GLY A 105 11.24 -36.08 7.28
CA GLY A 105 12.50 -36.76 7.58
C GLY A 105 13.32 -36.18 8.73
N VAL A 106 12.78 -35.23 9.51
CA VAL A 106 13.51 -34.45 10.53
C VAL A 106 14.03 -35.30 11.70
N ALA A 107 13.41 -36.45 11.97
CA ALA A 107 13.77 -37.36 13.06
C ALA A 107 14.38 -38.69 12.58
N LEU A 108 14.75 -38.78 11.29
CA LEU A 108 15.44 -39.95 10.75
C LEU A 108 16.93 -39.96 11.18
N PRO A 109 17.53 -41.13 11.43
CA PRO A 109 16.97 -42.48 11.28
C PRO A 109 16.21 -42.99 12.52
N TYR A 110 16.08 -42.17 13.58
CA TYR A 110 15.58 -42.63 14.88
C TYR A 110 14.11 -43.06 14.86
N TYR A 111 13.28 -42.38 14.08
CA TYR A 111 11.85 -42.68 13.98
C TYR A 111 11.41 -42.79 12.52
N GLY A 112 10.83 -43.94 12.15
CA GLY A 112 10.25 -44.18 10.83
C GLY A 112 8.84 -43.62 10.66
N GLY A 113 8.23 -43.11 11.74
CA GLY A 113 6.90 -42.52 11.73
C GLY A 113 6.48 -41.95 13.07
N ALA A 114 5.42 -41.14 13.06
CA ALA A 114 4.83 -40.56 14.26
C ALA A 114 4.46 -41.59 15.34
N PRO A 115 3.88 -42.77 15.00
CA PRO A 115 3.52 -43.77 16.02
C PRO A 115 4.72 -44.28 16.82
N SER A 116 5.87 -44.51 16.19
CA SER A 116 7.08 -44.93 16.90
C SER A 116 7.64 -43.84 17.81
N PHE A 117 7.47 -42.58 17.41
CA PHE A 117 7.88 -41.45 18.23
C PHE A 117 6.98 -41.28 19.46
N TYR A 118 5.65 -41.34 19.29
CA TYR A 118 4.71 -41.24 20.40
C TYR A 118 4.83 -42.41 21.37
N ALA A 119 5.08 -43.63 20.89
CA ALA A 119 5.32 -44.77 21.77
C ALA A 119 6.55 -44.59 22.68
N ASP A 120 7.66 -44.07 22.14
CA ASP A 120 8.85 -43.78 22.95
C ASP A 120 8.62 -42.59 23.90
N LEU A 121 7.83 -41.59 23.49
CA LEU A 121 7.46 -40.44 24.33
C LEU A 121 6.55 -40.86 25.50
N ASP A 122 5.52 -41.66 25.24
CA ASP A 122 4.59 -42.14 26.25
C ASP A 122 5.31 -43.03 27.27
N ALA A 123 6.18 -43.93 26.80
CA ALA A 123 6.99 -44.77 27.66
C ALA A 123 7.96 -43.95 28.53
N TRP A 124 8.56 -42.88 27.97
CA TRP A 124 9.41 -41.97 28.73
C TRP A 124 8.63 -41.17 29.79
N LEU A 125 7.40 -40.75 29.50
CA LEU A 125 6.54 -40.07 30.47
C LEU A 125 6.14 -41.01 31.61
N GLU A 126 5.79 -42.26 31.30
CA GLU A 126 5.47 -43.28 32.29
C GLU A 126 6.67 -43.58 33.21
N ASP A 127 7.87 -43.67 32.65
CA ASP A 127 9.11 -43.90 33.40
C ASP A 127 9.46 -42.75 34.37
N ILE A 128 9.08 -41.50 34.05
CA ILE A 128 9.32 -40.33 34.91
C ILE A 128 8.26 -40.16 35.98
N GLU A 129 7.01 -40.55 35.70
CA GLU A 129 5.91 -40.49 36.66
C GLU A 129 5.94 -41.66 37.67
N ALA A 130 6.81 -42.65 37.45
CA ALA A 130 6.99 -43.79 38.33
C ALA A 130 7.64 -43.39 39.69
N PRO A 131 7.04 -43.77 40.83
CA PRO A 131 7.52 -43.37 42.16
C PRO A 131 8.90 -43.94 42.56
N ASP A 132 9.42 -44.94 41.83
CA ASP A 132 10.68 -45.64 42.12
C ASP A 132 11.74 -45.47 41.01
N ALA A 133 11.63 -44.45 40.16
CA ALA A 133 12.54 -44.24 39.03
C ALA A 133 14.00 -44.04 39.47
N ASP A 134 14.88 -44.96 39.07
CA ASP A 134 16.33 -44.88 39.31
C ASP A 134 16.93 -43.78 38.40
N PRO A 135 17.54 -42.70 38.94
CA PRO A 135 17.96 -41.54 38.16
C PRO A 135 19.16 -41.80 37.21
N ALA A 136 19.69 -43.01 37.18
CA ALA A 136 20.89 -43.37 36.42
C ALA A 136 20.63 -44.47 35.37
N MET A 137 19.78 -44.19 34.38
CA MET A 137 19.88 -44.87 33.09
C MET A 137 20.30 -43.89 31.99
N PRO A 138 21.38 -44.15 31.24
CA PRO A 138 21.56 -43.58 29.92
C PRO A 138 20.54 -44.28 29.02
N ASP A 139 19.29 -43.84 29.12
CA ASP A 139 18.23 -44.46 28.36
C ASP A 139 18.45 -44.08 26.90
N SER A 140 18.84 -45.05 26.08
CA SER A 140 19.02 -44.87 24.64
C SER A 140 17.79 -44.22 23.98
N ARG A 141 16.61 -44.31 24.61
CA ARG A 141 15.38 -43.59 24.23
C ARG A 141 15.51 -42.09 24.43
N LEU A 142 16.01 -41.62 25.57
CA LEU A 142 16.19 -40.19 25.89
C LEU A 142 17.22 -39.56 24.94
N ASP A 143 18.30 -40.29 24.63
CA ASP A 143 19.32 -39.90 23.64
C ASP A 143 18.76 -39.77 22.21
N ARG A 144 17.61 -40.38 21.91
CA ARG A 144 16.91 -40.27 20.62
C ARG A 144 15.78 -39.24 20.65
N LEU A 145 15.00 -39.21 21.73
CA LEU A 145 13.85 -38.33 21.94
C LEU A 145 14.25 -36.87 22.02
N VAL A 146 15.25 -36.53 22.84
CA VAL A 146 15.63 -35.12 23.07
C VAL A 146 16.15 -34.46 21.79
N PRO A 147 17.09 -35.04 21.02
CA PRO A 147 17.52 -34.45 19.76
C PRO A 147 16.40 -34.38 18.72
N SER A 148 15.51 -35.37 18.69
CA SER A 148 14.38 -35.39 17.75
C SER A 148 13.35 -34.31 18.08
N LEU A 149 13.02 -34.10 19.36
CA LEU A 149 12.15 -33.01 19.81
C LEU A 149 12.75 -31.64 19.48
N VAL A 150 14.06 -31.46 19.69
CA VAL A 150 14.75 -30.22 19.30
C VAL A 150 14.69 -30.02 17.79
N ALA A 151 14.99 -31.05 17.00
CA ALA A 151 14.95 -30.97 15.54
C ALA A 151 13.53 -30.67 15.00
N ILE A 152 12.49 -31.30 15.57
CA ILE A 152 11.08 -31.03 15.24
C ILE A 152 10.69 -29.59 15.64
N GLY A 153 11.16 -29.11 16.79
CA GLY A 153 10.98 -27.73 17.22
C GLY A 153 11.64 -26.72 16.26
N GLU A 154 12.87 -26.99 15.82
CA GLU A 154 13.56 -26.14 14.85
C GLU A 154 12.90 -26.18 13.46
N TRP A 155 12.48 -27.36 13.00
CA TRP A 155 11.77 -27.52 11.74
C TRP A 155 10.41 -26.80 11.76
N SER A 156 9.64 -26.93 12.85
CA SER A 156 8.32 -26.28 12.96
C SER A 156 8.46 -24.76 12.95
N ALA A 157 9.44 -24.20 13.66
CA ALA A 157 9.77 -22.79 13.60
C ALA A 157 10.10 -22.32 12.16
N LEU A 158 10.94 -23.09 11.44
CA LEU A 158 11.24 -22.77 10.04
C LEU A 158 9.99 -22.87 9.15
N HIS A 159 9.18 -23.92 9.35
CA HIS A 159 7.98 -24.16 8.57
C HIS A 159 6.96 -23.04 8.74
N GLU A 160 6.73 -22.59 9.97
CA GLU A 160 5.86 -21.44 10.27
C GLU A 160 6.37 -20.16 9.61
N ILE A 161 7.68 -19.89 9.70
CA ILE A 161 8.30 -18.75 9.02
C ILE A 161 8.12 -18.85 7.51
N GLU A 162 8.30 -20.04 6.91
CA GLU A 162 8.18 -20.24 5.47
C GLU A 162 6.73 -20.04 4.99
N VAL A 163 5.76 -20.58 5.72
CA VAL A 163 4.33 -20.38 5.43
C VAL A 163 3.96 -18.91 5.53
N ALA A 164 4.34 -18.24 6.62
CA ALA A 164 4.13 -16.81 6.80
C ALA A 164 4.81 -16.00 5.68
N TYR A 165 6.01 -16.39 5.25
CA TYR A 165 6.74 -15.73 4.19
C TYR A 165 6.08 -15.92 2.81
N LYS A 166 5.51 -17.09 2.52
CA LYS A 166 4.71 -17.33 1.30
C LYS A 166 3.49 -16.40 1.25
N ASP A 167 2.81 -16.23 2.37
CA ASP A 167 1.67 -15.32 2.46
C ASP A 167 2.09 -13.86 2.34
N PHE A 168 3.20 -13.47 2.99
CA PHE A 168 3.82 -12.16 2.80
C PHE A 168 4.15 -11.89 1.34
N ARG A 169 4.77 -12.83 0.62
CA ARG A 169 5.10 -12.67 -0.82
C ARG A 169 3.85 -12.46 -1.68
N ARG A 170 2.76 -13.17 -1.39
CA ARG A 170 1.47 -12.99 -2.09
C ARG A 170 0.87 -11.63 -1.79
N ALA A 171 0.79 -11.26 -0.51
CA ALA A 171 0.28 -9.96 -0.07
C ALA A 171 1.12 -8.81 -0.65
N PHE A 172 2.44 -8.98 -0.71
CA PHE A 172 3.36 -8.02 -1.32
C PHE A 172 3.11 -7.87 -2.82
N GLY A 173 3.06 -8.97 -3.58
CA GLY A 173 2.82 -8.92 -5.03
C GLY A 173 1.46 -8.31 -5.38
N LEU A 174 0.40 -8.73 -4.70
CA LEU A 174 -0.95 -8.22 -4.89
C LEU A 174 -1.09 -6.77 -4.40
N GLY A 175 -0.46 -6.43 -3.28
CA GLY A 175 -0.44 -5.08 -2.72
C GLY A 175 0.24 -4.08 -3.66
N VAL A 176 1.41 -4.42 -4.19
CA VAL A 176 2.12 -3.60 -5.18
C VAL A 176 1.28 -3.42 -6.44
N LEU A 177 0.69 -4.49 -6.97
CA LEU A 177 -0.19 -4.40 -8.13
C LEU A 177 -1.39 -3.47 -7.89
N CYS A 178 -2.02 -3.60 -6.72
CA CYS A 178 -3.13 -2.73 -6.30
C CYS A 178 -2.72 -1.25 -6.27
N ILE A 179 -1.55 -0.95 -5.68
CA ILE A 179 -1.06 0.42 -5.60
C ILE A 179 -0.74 0.99 -6.99
N VAL A 180 -0.09 0.21 -7.86
CA VAL A 180 0.20 0.64 -9.24
C VAL A 180 -1.10 0.95 -9.99
N LEU A 181 -2.11 0.08 -9.90
CA LEU A 181 -3.41 0.32 -10.51
C LEU A 181 -4.10 1.57 -9.93
N ALA A 182 -4.05 1.78 -8.62
CA ALA A 182 -4.60 2.98 -7.98
C ALA A 182 -3.93 4.26 -8.49
N ILE A 183 -2.60 4.26 -8.64
CA ILE A 183 -1.85 5.41 -9.17
C ILE A 183 -2.17 5.67 -10.64
N LEU A 184 -2.41 4.63 -11.44
CA LEU A 184 -2.77 4.77 -12.86
C LEU A 184 -4.22 5.23 -13.07
N VAL A 185 -5.13 4.84 -12.18
CA VAL A 185 -6.56 5.16 -12.29
C VAL A 185 -6.91 6.50 -11.65
N ALA A 186 -6.24 6.90 -10.56
CA ALA A 186 -6.50 8.18 -9.89
C ALA A 186 -6.47 9.42 -10.82
N PRO A 187 -5.57 9.52 -11.81
CA PRO A 187 -5.54 10.62 -12.77
C PRO A 187 -6.82 10.78 -13.62
N VAL A 188 -7.65 9.74 -13.77
CA VAL A 188 -8.87 9.82 -14.59
C VAL A 188 -9.86 10.88 -14.06
N GLN A 189 -9.83 11.15 -12.76
CA GLN A 189 -10.64 12.20 -12.13
C GLN A 189 -9.85 13.46 -11.78
N LEU A 190 -8.55 13.51 -12.05
CA LEU A 190 -7.72 14.64 -11.69
C LEU A 190 -7.35 15.44 -12.96
N PRO A 191 -7.24 16.78 -12.87
CA PRO A 191 -6.80 17.59 -14.00
C PRO A 191 -5.44 17.11 -14.53
N SER A 192 -5.33 16.88 -15.83
CA SER A 192 -4.16 16.26 -16.47
C SER A 192 -3.61 17.09 -17.63
N GLY A 193 -3.47 18.41 -17.43
CA GLY A 193 -2.94 19.31 -18.46
C GLY A 193 -1.50 19.75 -18.19
N PRO A 194 -0.78 20.27 -19.19
CA PRO A 194 0.46 21.02 -18.94
C PRO A 194 0.18 22.16 -17.96
N ALA A 195 1.13 22.44 -17.06
CA ALA A 195 0.99 23.53 -16.11
C ALA A 195 0.97 24.88 -16.81
N VAL A 196 0.20 25.84 -16.28
CA VAL A 196 0.27 27.25 -16.70
C VAL A 196 1.49 27.85 -16.02
N THR A 197 2.56 28.06 -16.78
CA THR A 197 3.87 28.48 -16.23
C THR A 197 4.06 30.00 -16.17
N ALA A 198 3.22 30.76 -16.86
CA ALA A 198 3.26 32.22 -16.87
C ALA A 198 1.84 32.78 -17.08
N PRO A 199 1.54 33.99 -16.57
CA PRO A 199 0.30 34.69 -16.88
C PRO A 199 0.07 34.77 -18.39
N THR A 200 -0.96 34.09 -18.88
CA THR A 200 -1.26 33.98 -20.31
C THR A 200 -2.68 34.46 -20.58
N PRO A 201 -2.88 35.45 -21.47
CA PRO A 201 -4.23 35.89 -21.83
C PRO A 201 -4.98 34.75 -22.53
N VAL A 202 -6.24 34.54 -22.15
CA VAL A 202 -7.08 33.48 -22.69
C VAL A 202 -8.40 34.04 -23.18
N THR A 203 -8.93 33.45 -24.25
CA THR A 203 -10.32 33.60 -24.65
C THR A 203 -11.14 32.56 -23.90
N VAL A 204 -12.22 32.99 -23.26
CA VAL A 204 -13.09 32.13 -22.47
C VAL A 204 -14.50 32.21 -23.05
N GLU A 205 -14.98 31.10 -23.59
CA GLU A 205 -16.38 30.96 -23.98
C GLU A 205 -17.15 30.38 -22.79
N VAL A 206 -17.92 31.23 -22.12
CA VAL A 206 -18.67 30.88 -20.91
C VAL A 206 -20.08 30.41 -21.28
N GLY A 207 -20.43 29.19 -20.88
CA GLY A 207 -21.79 28.68 -20.99
C GLY A 207 -22.72 29.30 -19.94
N GLN A 208 -24.02 29.08 -20.06
CA GLN A 208 -25.01 29.67 -19.15
C GLN A 208 -24.78 29.27 -17.68
N ALA A 209 -24.41 28.01 -17.42
CA ALA A 209 -24.04 27.53 -16.09
C ALA A 209 -22.73 28.15 -15.57
N GLY A 210 -21.77 28.43 -16.47
CA GLY A 210 -20.51 29.05 -16.10
C GLY A 210 -20.64 30.54 -15.76
N ALA A 211 -21.63 31.24 -16.31
CA ALA A 211 -21.89 32.63 -15.96
C ALA A 211 -22.40 32.75 -14.51
N ASP A 212 -23.30 31.86 -14.11
CA ASP A 212 -23.79 31.77 -12.73
C ASP A 212 -22.66 31.38 -11.75
N ASP A 213 -21.83 30.40 -12.12
CA ASP A 213 -20.67 30.01 -11.30
C ASP A 213 -19.65 31.15 -11.18
N LEU A 214 -19.30 31.80 -12.29
CA LEU A 214 -18.41 32.96 -12.32
C LEU A 214 -18.91 34.05 -11.37
N TRP A 215 -20.19 34.44 -11.48
CA TRP A 215 -20.78 35.46 -10.62
C TRP A 215 -20.76 35.02 -9.16
N SER A 216 -21.11 33.77 -8.86
CA SER A 216 -21.13 33.26 -7.48
C SER A 216 -19.73 33.22 -6.83
N LYS A 217 -18.67 33.03 -7.63
CA LYS A 217 -17.29 32.87 -7.17
C LYS A 217 -16.50 34.16 -7.13
N THR A 218 -16.75 35.05 -8.10
CA THR A 218 -15.96 36.27 -8.27
C THR A 218 -16.76 37.53 -8.00
N GLY A 219 -18.09 37.49 -8.05
CA GLY A 219 -18.94 38.68 -8.01
C GLY A 219 -19.01 39.44 -9.34
N CYS A 220 -18.27 39.00 -10.37
CA CYS A 220 -18.29 39.61 -11.69
C CYS A 220 -19.63 39.35 -12.40
N THR A 221 -20.29 40.41 -12.85
CA THR A 221 -21.68 40.37 -13.35
C THR A 221 -21.80 40.02 -14.83
N ASP A 222 -20.76 40.26 -15.64
CA ASP A 222 -20.82 40.03 -17.08
C ASP A 222 -19.53 39.39 -17.65
N PRO A 223 -19.54 38.09 -17.99
CA PRO A 223 -18.39 37.42 -18.59
C PRO A 223 -18.00 37.97 -19.97
N MET A 224 -18.90 38.62 -20.71
CA MET A 224 -18.60 39.20 -22.03
C MET A 224 -17.77 40.49 -21.93
N MET A 225 -17.85 41.17 -20.79
CA MET A 225 -17.11 42.42 -20.52
C MET A 225 -15.87 42.19 -19.64
N SER A 226 -15.65 40.94 -19.21
CA SER A 226 -14.48 40.54 -18.42
C SER A 226 -13.33 40.08 -19.31
N THR A 227 -12.12 40.42 -18.91
CA THR A 227 -10.88 39.86 -19.43
C THR A 227 -10.37 38.76 -18.52
N PHE A 228 -9.91 37.66 -19.13
CA PHE A 228 -9.44 36.48 -18.41
C PHE A 228 -7.97 36.23 -18.70
N THR A 229 -7.18 36.05 -17.63
CA THR A 229 -5.77 35.68 -17.72
C THR A 229 -5.53 34.39 -16.96
N ALA A 230 -5.02 33.36 -17.62
CA ALA A 230 -4.60 32.14 -16.93
C ALA A 230 -3.31 32.42 -16.16
N VAL A 231 -3.37 32.38 -14.83
CA VAL A 231 -2.25 32.75 -13.94
C VAL A 231 -1.64 31.55 -13.21
N ALA A 232 -2.37 30.45 -13.08
CA ALA A 232 -1.91 29.23 -12.43
C ALA A 232 -2.71 28.00 -12.89
N GLY A 233 -2.44 26.84 -12.29
CA GLY A 233 -3.14 25.59 -12.55
C GLY A 233 -2.61 24.83 -13.75
N THR A 234 -3.49 24.09 -14.42
CA THR A 234 -3.15 23.35 -15.65
C THR A 234 -4.03 23.81 -16.79
N TRP A 235 -3.62 23.64 -18.04
CA TRP A 235 -4.45 24.00 -19.19
C TRP A 235 -5.79 23.24 -19.25
N ASP A 236 -5.90 22.13 -18.52
CA ASP A 236 -7.13 21.36 -18.39
C ASP A 236 -8.09 21.88 -17.30
N ALA A 237 -7.56 22.68 -16.36
CA ALA A 237 -8.27 23.33 -15.27
C ALA A 237 -7.49 24.59 -14.82
N PRO A 238 -7.48 25.65 -15.64
CA PRO A 238 -6.66 26.82 -15.38
C PRO A 238 -7.27 27.68 -14.29
N VAL A 239 -6.43 28.28 -13.46
CA VAL A 239 -6.85 29.36 -12.56
C VAL A 239 -6.82 30.66 -13.36
N LEU A 240 -7.99 31.26 -13.54
CA LEU A 240 -8.18 32.49 -14.29
C LEU A 240 -8.25 33.67 -13.33
N ALA A 241 -7.36 34.64 -13.49
CA ALA A 241 -7.60 35.98 -12.99
C ALA A 241 -8.67 36.64 -13.86
N VAL A 242 -9.68 37.23 -13.22
CA VAL A 242 -10.81 37.88 -13.87
C VAL A 242 -10.78 39.36 -13.56
N ASP A 243 -10.65 40.17 -14.60
CA ASP A 243 -10.73 41.63 -14.50
C ASP A 243 -11.93 42.10 -15.33
N GLY A 244 -12.73 43.03 -14.81
CA GLY A 244 -13.92 43.50 -15.52
C GLY A 244 -14.80 44.40 -14.65
N PRO A 245 -15.96 44.81 -15.18
CA PRO A 245 -16.95 45.59 -14.43
C PRO A 245 -17.39 44.82 -13.20
N ASP A 246 -17.46 45.53 -12.06
CA ASP A 246 -17.90 45.00 -10.76
C ASP A 246 -17.08 43.83 -10.20
N CYS A 247 -15.96 43.47 -10.85
CA CYS A 247 -15.03 42.48 -10.34
C CYS A 247 -14.20 43.06 -9.17
N PRO A 248 -14.13 42.39 -8.01
CA PRO A 248 -13.19 42.76 -6.97
C PRO A 248 -11.75 42.56 -7.44
N ILE A 249 -10.84 43.41 -6.96
CA ILE A 249 -9.42 43.35 -7.31
C ILE A 249 -8.85 41.98 -6.92
N GLY A 250 -8.24 41.28 -7.87
CA GLY A 250 -7.65 39.96 -7.66
C GLY A 250 -8.68 38.83 -7.66
N ALA A 251 -9.86 39.03 -8.24
CA ALA A 251 -10.82 37.96 -8.45
C ALA A 251 -10.21 36.81 -9.25
N THR A 252 -10.38 35.59 -8.75
CA THR A 252 -9.94 34.38 -9.44
C THR A 252 -11.09 33.40 -9.61
N TRP A 253 -11.11 32.74 -10.75
CA TRP A 253 -12.11 31.76 -11.12
C TRP A 253 -11.45 30.52 -11.70
N VAL A 254 -11.99 29.35 -11.38
CA VAL A 254 -11.53 28.09 -11.93
C VAL A 254 -12.71 27.41 -12.60
N PRO A 255 -12.91 27.61 -13.91
CA PRO A 255 -14.03 27.02 -14.61
C PRO A 255 -13.88 25.51 -14.68
N SER A 256 -14.98 24.78 -14.51
CA SER A 256 -15.01 23.38 -14.94
C SER A 256 -15.11 23.30 -16.48
N ARG A 257 -14.75 22.16 -17.07
CA ARG A 257 -14.83 21.95 -18.52
C ARG A 257 -16.24 22.06 -19.10
N THR A 258 -17.27 21.93 -18.27
CA THR A 258 -18.67 22.10 -18.69
C THR A 258 -19.14 23.55 -18.58
N ASP A 259 -18.42 24.38 -17.82
CA ASP A 259 -18.82 25.75 -17.51
C ASP A 259 -18.21 26.75 -18.50
N ALA A 260 -16.98 26.49 -18.95
CA ALA A 260 -16.33 27.30 -19.98
C ALA A 260 -15.32 26.53 -20.83
N ASP A 261 -15.21 26.93 -22.10
CA ASP A 261 -14.10 26.54 -22.97
C ASP A 261 -13.01 27.63 -22.91
N VAL A 262 -11.81 27.26 -22.45
CA VAL A 262 -10.68 28.17 -22.25
C VAL A 262 -9.62 27.90 -23.31
N ARG A 263 -9.30 28.92 -24.11
CA ARG A 263 -8.30 28.82 -25.18
C ARG A 263 -7.24 29.92 -25.06
N PRO A 264 -5.95 29.63 -25.27
CA PRO A 264 -4.94 30.67 -25.36
C PRO A 264 -5.31 31.66 -26.47
N VAL A 265 -5.17 32.96 -26.21
CA VAL A 265 -5.23 33.95 -27.30
C VAL A 265 -4.02 33.66 -28.20
N ARG A 266 -4.27 33.11 -29.39
CA ARG A 266 -3.22 33.09 -30.42
C ARG A 266 -2.99 34.55 -30.79
N ASP A 267 -1.81 35.07 -30.49
CA ASP A 267 -1.41 36.39 -30.99
C ASP A 267 -1.79 36.47 -32.46
N ALA A 268 -2.67 37.43 -32.79
CA ALA A 268 -2.91 37.79 -34.17
C ALA A 268 -1.54 38.02 -34.79
N ALA A 269 -1.25 37.27 -35.85
CA ALA A 269 -0.02 37.41 -36.62
C ALA A 269 0.31 38.89 -36.74
N VAL A 270 1.46 39.29 -36.20
CA VAL A 270 2.03 40.62 -36.41
C VAL A 270 1.92 40.88 -37.91
N PRO A 271 1.12 41.86 -38.38
CA PRO A 271 1.12 42.16 -39.79
C PRO A 271 2.56 42.56 -40.11
N ALA A 272 3.16 41.88 -41.08
CA ALA A 272 4.44 42.28 -41.63
C ALA A 272 4.28 43.71 -42.16
N SER A 273 4.53 44.70 -41.30
CA SER A 273 4.63 46.09 -41.70
C SER A 273 5.93 46.19 -42.47
N GLY A 274 5.81 46.18 -43.80
CA GLY A 274 6.91 46.54 -44.65
C GLY A 274 7.41 47.94 -44.27
N ARG A 275 8.71 48.01 -43.99
CA ARG A 275 9.64 49.02 -44.52
C ARG A 275 11.06 48.55 -44.26
#